data_AF-A0A239HQ11-F1
#
_entry.id   AF-A0A239HQ11-F1
#
_cell.length_a   1.000
_cell.length_b   1.000
_cell.length_c   1.000
_cell.angle_alpha   90.00
_cell.angle_beta   90.00
_cell.angle_gamma   90.00
#
_symmetry.space_group_name_H-M   'P 1'
#
loop_
_entity.id
_entity.type
_entity.pdbx_description
1 polymer ?
#
loop_
_entity_poly.entity_id
_entity_poly.type
_entity_poly.pdbx_seq_one_letter_code
_entity_poly.pdbx_strand_id
1 'polypeptide(L)'
;MNKLLISFLILGASACAVNKSTKSMHPYSGGSLGCGNFIVYKLSEDNTEYVSVILDVSSIELTQVQAYALGKAEVVQVIRKKFSGPIDASLCNDVMKDRPEDLLEEKATQGIVEVRINEAEREKALAKQPYNVTVILKNVIFGTMTIDYLRVDSVNVGWLPG
;
A
#
# COMPACT_ATOMS: atom_id res chain seq x y z
N MET A 1 6.16 53.25 -56.92
CA MET A 1 6.79 53.54 -55.61
C MET A 1 6.23 52.58 -54.57
N ASN A 2 7.17 51.83 -53.97
CA ASN A 2 7.14 50.82 -52.92
C ASN A 2 5.83 50.48 -52.20
N LYS A 3 5.42 49.20 -52.33
CA LYS A 3 4.51 48.52 -51.39
C LYS A 3 5.33 47.66 -50.41
N LEU A 4 5.03 47.87 -49.14
CA LEU A 4 5.08 46.98 -47.96
C LEU A 4 6.09 45.81 -47.97
N LEU A 5 7.01 45.86 -47.00
CA LEU A 5 7.55 44.67 -46.34
C LEU A 5 7.25 44.81 -44.84
N ILE A 6 6.25 44.06 -44.38
CA ILE A 6 5.88 43.93 -42.96
C ILE A 6 6.79 42.86 -42.35
N SER A 7 7.57 43.26 -41.34
CA SER A 7 8.35 42.37 -40.49
C SER A 7 7.44 41.39 -39.74
N PHE A 8 7.61 40.10 -39.97
CA PHE A 8 7.12 39.05 -39.08
C PHE A 8 8.15 38.81 -37.97
N LEU A 9 7.89 39.34 -36.78
CA LEU A 9 8.54 38.89 -35.54
C LEU A 9 7.92 37.53 -35.19
N ILE A 10 8.68 36.45 -35.38
CA ILE A 10 8.31 35.12 -34.87
C ILE A 10 8.61 35.11 -33.38
N LEU A 11 7.57 35.18 -32.54
CA LEU A 11 7.65 34.89 -31.12
C LEU A 11 8.05 33.42 -30.95
N GLY A 12 9.27 33.18 -30.48
CA GLY A 12 9.70 31.89 -29.96
C GLY A 12 8.99 31.58 -28.65
N ALA A 13 7.87 30.86 -28.72
CA ALA A 13 7.29 30.19 -27.57
C ALA A 13 8.11 28.93 -27.26
N SER A 14 9.15 29.08 -26.44
CA SER A 14 9.79 27.93 -25.78
C SER A 14 8.84 27.37 -24.73
N ALA A 15 7.90 26.54 -25.18
CA ALA A 15 7.16 25.65 -24.30
C ALA A 15 8.14 24.57 -23.81
N CYS A 16 8.86 24.87 -22.73
CA CYS A 16 9.50 23.85 -21.92
C CYS A 16 8.39 23.03 -21.23
N ALA A 17 7.85 22.05 -21.95
CA ALA A 17 7.09 20.97 -21.34
C ALA A 17 8.06 20.15 -20.50
N VAL A 18 8.17 20.50 -19.22
CA VAL A 18 8.85 19.69 -18.20
C VAL A 18 7.98 18.47 -17.98
N ASN A 19 8.17 17.45 -18.81
CA ASN A 19 7.57 16.14 -18.61
C ASN A 19 8.37 15.44 -17.51
N LYS A 20 8.12 15.80 -16.25
CA LYS A 20 8.55 15.01 -15.09
C LYS A 20 7.66 13.77 -15.04
N SER A 21 7.98 12.80 -15.91
CA SER A 21 7.66 11.41 -15.62
C SER A 21 8.56 10.98 -14.47
N THR A 22 8.15 11.30 -13.25
CA THR A 22 8.65 10.61 -12.06
C THR A 22 8.15 9.18 -12.17
N LYS A 23 9.01 8.33 -12.75
CA LYS A 23 8.92 6.89 -12.65
C LYS A 23 8.75 6.57 -11.17
N SER A 24 7.52 6.23 -10.77
CA SER A 24 7.17 5.81 -9.41
C SER A 24 7.99 4.57 -9.09
N MET A 25 9.17 4.78 -8.51
CA MET A 25 9.97 3.70 -7.94
C MET A 25 9.18 3.23 -6.74
N HIS A 26 8.50 2.08 -6.89
CA HIS A 26 7.64 1.54 -5.84
C HIS A 26 8.56 1.19 -4.66
N PRO A 27 8.48 1.90 -3.51
CA PRO A 27 9.46 1.71 -2.44
C PRO A 27 9.31 0.38 -1.70
N TYR A 28 8.32 -0.43 -2.09
CA TYR A 28 7.92 -1.68 -1.44
C TYR A 28 8.13 -2.88 -2.36
N SER A 29 9.38 -3.22 -2.65
CA SER A 29 9.79 -4.38 -3.45
C SER A 29 10.16 -5.61 -2.61
N GLY A 30 10.24 -5.48 -1.28
CA GLY A 30 10.67 -6.54 -0.36
C GLY A 30 9.63 -7.63 -0.11
N GLY A 31 9.82 -8.38 0.97
CA GLY A 31 8.94 -9.49 1.36
C GLY A 31 7.51 -9.06 1.70
N SER A 32 6.59 -10.02 1.70
CA SER A 32 5.22 -9.86 2.17
C SER A 32 4.97 -10.83 3.32
N LEU A 33 4.27 -10.39 4.36
CA LEU A 33 3.94 -11.21 5.53
C LEU A 33 2.48 -11.01 5.92
N GLY A 34 1.88 -12.02 6.54
CA GLY A 34 0.56 -11.91 7.11
C GLY A 34 0.56 -12.34 8.57
N CYS A 35 -0.19 -11.64 9.42
CA CYS A 35 -0.32 -11.95 10.84
C CYS A 35 -1.79 -11.89 11.29
N GLY A 36 -2.09 -12.63 12.36
CA GLY A 36 -3.36 -12.53 13.08
C GLY A 36 -4.58 -12.75 12.18
N ASN A 37 -5.71 -12.14 12.54
CA ASN A 37 -6.96 -12.34 11.82
C ASN A 37 -6.95 -11.72 10.41
N PHE A 38 -6.38 -10.53 10.25
CA PHE A 38 -6.18 -9.90 8.93
C PHE A 38 -5.22 -8.72 9.01
N ILE A 39 -3.92 -9.01 9.08
CA ILE A 39 -2.88 -8.00 8.90
C ILE A 39 -1.97 -8.46 7.78
N VAL A 40 -1.80 -7.63 6.76
CA VAL A 40 -0.93 -7.89 5.61
C VAL A 40 0.14 -6.82 5.57
N TYR A 41 1.41 -7.23 5.51
CA TYR A 41 2.57 -6.36 5.39
C TYR A 41 3.19 -6.50 4.00
N LYS A 42 3.69 -5.38 3.48
CA LYS A 42 4.63 -5.33 2.36
C LYS A 42 5.82 -4.47 2.75
N LEU A 43 7.00 -5.07 2.72
CA LEU A 43 8.26 -4.46 3.13
C LEU A 43 8.94 -3.68 1.99
N SER A 44 9.77 -2.71 2.36
CA SER A 44 10.81 -2.15 1.49
C SER A 44 11.90 -3.18 1.20
N GLU A 45 12.74 -2.90 0.20
CA GLU A 45 13.83 -3.80 -0.21
C GLU A 45 14.83 -4.11 0.90
N ASP A 46 15.11 -3.12 1.74
CA ASP A 46 16.04 -3.19 2.88
C ASP A 46 15.37 -3.62 4.19
N ASN A 47 14.07 -3.95 4.15
CA ASN A 47 13.25 -4.31 5.31
C ASN A 47 13.20 -3.25 6.42
N THR A 48 13.57 -1.99 6.18
CA THR A 48 13.51 -0.92 7.20
C THR A 48 12.19 -0.15 7.22
N GLU A 49 11.29 -0.44 6.28
CA GLU A 49 10.00 0.21 6.13
C GLU A 49 8.94 -0.82 5.71
N TYR A 50 7.69 -0.62 6.13
CA TYR A 50 6.57 -1.38 5.59
C TYR A 50 5.35 -0.51 5.34
N VAL A 51 4.47 -1.01 4.47
CA VAL A 51 3.04 -0.67 4.46
C VAL A 51 2.26 -1.89 4.93
N SER A 52 1.36 -1.66 5.89
CA SER A 52 0.46 -2.68 6.41
C SER A 52 -0.99 -2.34 6.11
N VAL A 53 -1.78 -3.34 5.75
CA VAL A 53 -3.23 -3.28 5.66
C VAL A 53 -3.81 -4.09 6.79
N ILE A 54 -4.62 -3.44 7.62
CA ILE A 54 -5.31 -4.03 8.76
C ILE A 54 -6.80 -3.96 8.45
N LEU A 55 -7.48 -5.10 8.51
CA LEU A 55 -8.91 -5.20 8.29
C LEU A 55 -9.57 -5.80 9.53
N ASP A 56 -10.58 -5.13 10.07
CA ASP A 56 -11.40 -5.71 11.13
C ASP A 56 -12.41 -6.69 10.52
N VAL A 57 -11.99 -7.95 10.42
CA VAL A 57 -12.84 -9.04 9.89
C VAL A 57 -13.98 -9.43 10.83
N SER A 58 -14.02 -8.93 12.07
CA SER A 58 -15.11 -9.25 12.99
C SER A 58 -16.39 -8.45 12.72
N SER A 59 -16.26 -7.33 12.02
CA SER A 59 -17.36 -6.40 11.70
C SER A 59 -17.83 -6.47 10.24
N ILE A 60 -17.27 -7.38 9.43
CA ILE A 60 -17.56 -7.51 8.00
C ILE A 60 -17.69 -8.98 7.57
N GLU A 61 -18.45 -9.22 6.51
CA GLU A 61 -18.47 -10.52 5.85
C GLU A 61 -17.42 -10.57 4.74
N LEU A 62 -16.60 -11.62 4.70
CA LEU A 62 -15.57 -11.81 3.67
C LEU A 62 -16.19 -12.30 2.35
N THR A 63 -16.43 -11.41 1.40
CA THR A 63 -16.77 -11.75 0.00
C THR A 63 -15.52 -11.89 -0.87
N GLN A 64 -15.67 -12.43 -2.09
CA GLN A 64 -14.55 -12.69 -3.02
C GLN A 64 -13.74 -11.44 -3.37
N VAL A 65 -14.40 -10.29 -3.53
CA VAL A 65 -13.76 -9.01 -3.83
C VAL A 65 -14.46 -7.91 -3.04
N GLN A 66 -13.69 -7.17 -2.25
CA GLN A 66 -14.18 -6.02 -1.50
C GLN A 66 -13.26 -4.83 -1.68
N ALA A 67 -13.85 -3.64 -1.81
CA ALA A 67 -13.12 -2.40 -1.94
C ALA A 67 -13.56 -1.43 -0.84
N TYR A 68 -12.58 -0.82 -0.18
CA TYR A 68 -12.78 0.11 0.92
C TYR A 68 -12.12 1.44 0.59
N ALA A 69 -12.85 2.53 0.79
CA ALA A 69 -12.30 3.88 0.68
C ALA A 69 -11.68 4.29 2.01
N LEU A 70 -10.40 4.67 1.99
CA LEU A 70 -9.69 5.19 3.15
C LEU A 70 -10.17 6.60 3.52
N GLY A 71 -10.13 6.91 4.81
CA GLY A 71 -10.64 8.18 5.36
C GLY A 71 -12.15 8.23 5.59
N LYS A 72 -12.89 7.17 5.22
CA LYS A 72 -14.34 7.04 5.47
C LYS A 72 -14.70 5.76 6.23
N ALA A 73 -13.99 4.67 5.96
CA ALA A 73 -14.26 3.37 6.56
C ALA A 73 -13.37 3.14 7.79
N GLU A 74 -13.98 2.90 8.95
CA GLU A 74 -13.24 2.55 10.18
C GLU A 74 -12.73 1.11 10.16
N VAL A 75 -13.34 0.25 9.34
CA VAL A 75 -13.04 -1.20 9.25
C VAL A 75 -11.70 -1.52 8.61
N VAL A 76 -11.10 -0.58 7.87
CA VAL A 76 -9.80 -0.76 7.21
C VAL A 76 -8.83 0.34 7.61
N GLN A 77 -7.61 -0.03 7.93
CA GLN A 77 -6.52 0.90 8.16
C GLN A 77 -5.34 0.53 7.27
N VAL A 78 -4.70 1.54 6.69
CA VAL A 78 -3.42 1.36 6.02
C VAL A 78 -2.40 2.23 6.74
N ILE A 79 -1.32 1.61 7.20
CA ILE A 79 -0.28 2.25 8.00
C ILE A 79 1.05 2.06 7.29
N ARG A 80 1.82 3.13 7.22
CA ARG A 80 3.22 3.11 6.82
C ARG A 80 4.06 3.28 8.07
N LYS A 81 5.08 2.44 8.25
CA LYS A 81 6.05 2.59 9.35
C LYS A 81 7.48 2.45 8.85
N LYS A 82 8.38 3.24 9.44
CA LYS A 82 9.83 3.19 9.20
C LYS A 82 10.57 2.96 10.50
N PHE A 83 11.67 2.23 10.43
CA PHE A 83 12.46 1.79 11.57
C PHE A 83 13.94 2.13 11.40
N SER A 84 14.68 2.13 12.52
CA SER A 84 16.13 2.37 12.51
C SER A 84 16.96 1.19 11.98
N GLY A 85 16.33 0.04 11.73
CA GLY A 85 16.95 -1.15 11.16
C GLY A 85 15.91 -2.14 10.61
N PRO A 86 16.34 -3.31 10.11
CA PRO A 86 15.46 -4.32 9.53
C PRO A 86 14.40 -4.83 10.51
N ILE A 87 13.12 -4.87 10.10
CA ILE A 87 11.99 -5.23 10.96
C ILE A 87 11.40 -6.62 10.69
N ASP A 88 11.77 -7.26 9.59
CA ASP A 88 11.15 -8.50 9.09
C ASP A 88 11.12 -9.62 10.14
N ALA A 89 12.21 -9.83 10.89
CA ALA A 89 12.28 -10.84 11.95
C ALA A 89 11.42 -10.54 13.20
N SER A 90 10.94 -9.30 13.34
CA SER A 90 10.12 -8.87 14.48
C SER A 90 8.63 -8.82 14.17
N LEU A 91 8.24 -8.88 12.89
CA LEU A 91 6.83 -8.88 12.49
C LEU A 91 6.16 -10.20 12.89
N CYS A 92 4.87 -10.11 13.25
CA CYS A 92 4.07 -11.21 13.77
C CYS A 92 4.55 -11.84 15.10
N ASN A 93 5.54 -11.26 15.79
CA ASN A 93 6.08 -11.81 17.03
C ASN A 93 5.79 -10.85 18.20
N ASP A 94 4.98 -11.29 19.15
CA ASP A 94 4.51 -10.52 20.31
C ASP A 94 5.47 -10.57 21.52
N VAL A 95 6.51 -11.41 21.49
CA VAL A 95 7.43 -11.66 22.62
C VAL A 95 8.86 -11.14 22.39
N MET A 96 9.11 -10.38 21.33
CA MET A 96 10.44 -9.83 21.04
C MET A 96 10.80 -8.64 21.93
N LYS A 97 11.97 -8.71 22.58
CA LYS A 97 12.53 -7.62 23.42
C LYS A 97 13.33 -6.57 22.65
N ASP A 98 13.95 -6.96 21.53
CA ASP A 98 14.93 -6.13 20.82
C ASP A 98 14.46 -5.76 19.41
N ARG A 99 13.30 -5.11 19.31
CA ARG A 99 12.83 -4.56 18.04
C ARG A 99 13.56 -3.24 17.71
N PRO A 100 13.86 -2.94 16.43
CA PRO A 100 14.37 -1.63 16.02
C PRO A 100 13.48 -0.48 16.49
N GLU A 101 14.07 0.71 16.62
CA GLU A 101 13.36 1.94 17.02
C GLU A 101 12.40 2.40 15.90
N ASP A 102 11.19 2.81 16.30
CA ASP A 102 10.20 3.39 15.39
C ASP A 102 10.64 4.82 15.02
N LEU A 103 10.99 5.04 13.76
CA LEU A 103 11.38 6.37 13.25
C LEU A 103 10.19 7.16 12.71
N LEU A 104 9.16 6.46 12.21
CA LEU A 104 7.98 7.06 11.61
C LEU A 104 6.78 6.12 11.70
N GLU A 105 5.61 6.69 11.94
CA GLU A 105 4.32 6.05 11.74
C GLU A 105 3.37 7.05 11.08
N GLU A 106 2.79 6.66 9.94
CA GLU A 106 1.80 7.46 9.22
C GLU A 106 0.60 6.60 8.86
N LYS A 107 -0.60 7.10 9.16
CA LYS A 107 -1.84 6.49 8.70
C LYS A 107 -2.23 7.10 7.35
N ALA A 108 -2.67 6.25 6.42
CA ALA A 108 -3.20 6.72 5.17
C ALA A 108 -4.49 7.50 5.39
N THR A 109 -4.62 8.65 4.72
CA THR A 109 -5.80 9.52 4.85
C THR A 109 -6.79 9.31 3.71
N GLN A 110 -6.32 8.83 2.55
CA GLN A 110 -7.09 8.64 1.34
C GLN A 110 -6.56 7.45 0.53
N GLY A 111 -7.39 6.95 -0.38
CA GLY A 111 -7.08 5.86 -1.30
C GLY A 111 -8.13 4.76 -1.28
N ILE A 112 -7.87 3.70 -2.03
CA ILE A 112 -8.71 2.51 -2.11
C ILE A 112 -7.88 1.29 -1.72
N VAL A 113 -8.43 0.47 -0.82
CA VAL A 113 -7.94 -0.87 -0.52
C VAL A 113 -8.88 -1.86 -1.14
N GLU A 114 -8.37 -2.72 -2.02
CA GLU A 114 -9.12 -3.82 -2.59
C GLU A 114 -8.57 -5.15 -2.04
N VAL A 115 -9.43 -5.89 -1.37
CA VAL A 115 -9.14 -7.23 -0.85
C VAL A 115 -9.78 -8.24 -1.78
N ARG A 116 -8.98 -9.22 -2.22
CA ARG A 116 -9.44 -10.34 -3.03
C ARG A 116 -9.14 -11.66 -2.33
N ILE A 117 -10.14 -12.53 -2.32
CA ILE A 117 -10.08 -13.88 -1.81
C ILE A 117 -10.78 -14.78 -2.83
N ASN A 118 -10.13 -15.87 -3.24
CA ASN A 118 -10.79 -16.82 -4.13
C ASN A 118 -11.80 -17.68 -3.34
N GLU A 119 -12.62 -18.46 -4.04
CA GLU A 119 -13.66 -19.27 -3.42
C GLU A 119 -13.11 -20.24 -2.36
N ALA A 120 -12.06 -20.99 -2.69
CA ALA A 120 -11.47 -21.99 -1.79
C ALA A 120 -10.87 -21.36 -0.53
N GLU A 121 -10.22 -20.20 -0.67
CA GLU A 121 -9.68 -19.46 0.48
C GLU A 121 -10.80 -18.86 1.33
N ARG A 122 -11.93 -18.46 0.73
CA ARG A 122 -13.10 -17.97 1.48
C ARG A 122 -13.72 -19.08 2.33
N GLU A 123 -13.82 -20.30 1.80
CA GLU A 123 -14.30 -21.46 2.56
C GLU A 123 -13.40 -21.75 3.76
N LYS A 124 -12.07 -21.67 3.60
CA LYS A 124 -11.12 -21.78 4.72
C LYS A 124 -11.34 -20.69 5.77
N ALA A 125 -11.51 -19.44 5.33
CA ALA A 125 -11.77 -18.32 6.24
C ALA A 125 -13.06 -18.54 7.06
N LEU A 126 -14.13 -18.99 6.42
CA LEU A 126 -15.41 -19.34 7.08
C LEU A 126 -15.25 -20.52 8.06
N ALA A 127 -14.37 -21.48 7.72
CA ALA A 127 -13.98 -22.58 8.59
C ALA A 127 -12.98 -22.17 9.70
N LYS A 128 -12.65 -20.88 9.83
CA LYS A 128 -11.67 -20.33 10.78
C LYS A 128 -10.27 -20.96 10.64
N GLN A 129 -9.90 -21.32 9.42
CA GLN A 129 -8.56 -21.80 9.07
C GLN A 129 -7.75 -20.67 8.45
N PRO A 130 -6.40 -20.71 8.51
CA PRO A 130 -5.57 -19.78 7.76
C PRO A 130 -5.87 -19.84 6.26
N TYR A 131 -5.87 -18.68 5.62
CA TYR A 131 -6.27 -18.51 4.23
C TYR A 131 -5.43 -17.44 3.54
N ASN A 132 -5.34 -17.52 2.21
CA ASN A 132 -4.57 -16.59 1.40
C ASN A 132 -5.43 -15.45 0.87
N VAL A 133 -4.88 -14.24 0.93
CA VAL A 133 -5.51 -13.03 0.40
C VAL A 133 -4.58 -12.31 -0.57
N THR A 134 -5.18 -11.60 -1.50
CA THR A 134 -4.49 -10.58 -2.29
C THR A 134 -4.99 -9.22 -1.88
N VAL A 135 -4.07 -8.29 -1.64
CA VAL A 135 -4.40 -6.91 -1.29
C VAL A 135 -3.86 -5.98 -2.36
N ILE A 136 -4.68 -5.03 -2.80
CA ILE A 136 -4.31 -4.03 -3.80
C ILE A 136 -4.60 -2.65 -3.23
N LEU A 137 -3.58 -1.82 -3.15
CA LEU A 137 -3.67 -0.42 -2.80
C LEU A 137 -3.71 0.41 -4.08
N LYS A 138 -4.61 1.39 -4.14
CA LYS A 138 -4.74 2.31 -5.27
C LYS A 138 -4.82 3.74 -4.76
N ASN A 139 -3.95 4.61 -5.25
CA ASN A 139 -3.89 6.04 -4.93
C ASN A 139 -3.91 6.31 -3.41
N VAL A 140 -3.10 5.57 -2.65
CA VAL A 140 -3.04 5.69 -1.19
C VAL A 140 -2.12 6.84 -0.81
N ILE A 141 -2.57 7.72 0.08
CA ILE A 141 -1.86 8.94 0.47
C ILE A 141 -1.45 8.91 1.94
N PHE A 142 -0.16 9.10 2.20
CA PHE A 142 0.45 9.26 3.53
C PHE A 142 1.13 10.63 3.62
N GLY A 143 0.46 11.63 4.21
CA GLY A 143 1.00 12.98 4.28
C GLY A 143 1.35 13.54 2.90
N THR A 144 2.65 13.59 2.57
CA THR A 144 3.17 14.06 1.27
C THR A 144 3.53 12.94 0.29
N MET A 145 3.48 11.68 0.72
CA MET A 145 3.79 10.50 -0.07
C MET A 145 2.52 9.87 -0.67
N THR A 146 2.61 9.42 -1.92
CA THR A 146 1.53 8.71 -2.62
C THR A 146 2.02 7.36 -3.12
N ILE A 147 1.19 6.33 -2.94
CA ILE A 147 1.31 5.03 -3.60
C ILE A 147 0.20 4.94 -4.64
N ASP A 148 0.57 5.11 -5.91
CA ASP A 148 -0.39 5.03 -7.03
C ASP A 148 -1.00 3.62 -7.13
N TYR A 149 -0.15 2.61 -7.03
CA TYR A 149 -0.53 1.21 -7.08
C TYR A 149 0.44 0.36 -6.25
N LEU A 150 -0.08 -0.55 -5.44
CA LEU A 150 0.72 -1.60 -4.82
C LEU A 150 -0.11 -2.87 -4.73
N ARG A 151 0.44 -3.97 -5.23
CA ARG A 151 -0.19 -5.29 -5.19
C ARG A 151 0.62 -6.21 -4.30
N VAL A 152 -0.07 -6.87 -3.36
CA VAL A 152 0.48 -7.85 -2.44
C VAL A 152 -0.24 -9.16 -2.70
N ASP A 153 0.43 -10.08 -3.37
CA ASP A 153 -0.15 -11.35 -3.81
C ASP A 153 -0.04 -12.45 -2.77
N SER A 154 -1.12 -13.22 -2.63
CA SER A 154 -1.18 -14.51 -1.93
C SER A 154 -0.53 -14.53 -0.54
N VAL A 155 -0.91 -13.60 0.32
CA VAL A 155 -0.43 -13.54 1.70
C VAL A 155 -1.32 -14.41 2.59
N ASN A 156 -0.70 -15.30 3.38
CA ASN A 156 -1.41 -16.12 4.35
C ASN A 156 -1.76 -15.31 5.60
N VAL A 157 -3.03 -15.27 5.96
CA VAL A 157 -3.58 -14.62 7.16
C VAL A 157 -4.52 -15.60 7.88
N GLY A 158 -5.00 -15.20 9.05
CA GLY A 158 -5.81 -16.03 9.93
C GLY A 158 -5.01 -16.51 11.13
N TRP A 159 -5.70 -16.69 12.25
CA TRP A 159 -5.06 -17.14 13.48
C TRP A 159 -4.66 -18.61 13.35
N LEU A 160 -3.38 -18.91 13.59
CA LEU A 160 -2.94 -20.25 13.91
C LEU A 160 -3.19 -20.44 15.42
N PRO A 161 -4.10 -21.34 15.85
CA PRO A 161 -4.12 -21.73 17.25
C PRO A 161 -2.75 -22.33 17.61
N GLY A 162 -2.06 -21.67 18.53
CA GLY A 162 -0.90 -22.22 19.24
C GLY A 162 -1.34 -23.31 20.20
#